data_AF-A0A6J6G1Q8-F1
#
_entry.id   AF-A0A6J6G1Q8-F1
#
_cell.length_a   1.000
_cell.length_b   1.000
_cell.length_c   1.000
_cell.angle_alpha   90.00
_cell.angle_beta   90.00
_cell.angle_gamma   90.00
#
_symmetry.space_group_name_H-M   'P 1'
#
loop_
_entity.id
_entity.type
_entity.pdbx_description
1 polymer ?
#
loop_
_entity_poly.entity_id
_entity_poly.type
_entity_poly.pdbx_seq_one_letter_code
_entity_poly.pdbx_strand_id
1 'polypeptide(L)'
;MSELFGNSHVELLDQQISTWLLAMQERNDTIVAVDRGEANEHKWYVRMRGEEKEFTTVWLTLGQRTLRYETYVMPAPEENAEQLYEHVLRRNESLVGAHFSIGIEDAIFLRGELPLRLVDEDELDRVVGTLYATVERIFPVIIRIGFARHFAD
;
A
#
# COMPACT_ATOMS: atom_id res chain seq x y z
N MET A 1 14.50 -11.01 28.60
CA MET A 1 13.56 -10.40 27.63
C MET A 1 14.37 -9.96 26.44
N SER A 2 14.01 -10.39 25.23
CA SER A 2 14.92 -10.38 24.09
C SER A 2 15.19 -8.98 23.53
N GLU A 3 16.44 -8.54 23.58
CA GLU A 3 17.00 -7.37 22.86
C GLU A 3 17.08 -7.61 21.34
N LEU A 4 16.13 -8.35 20.75
CA LEU A 4 16.22 -8.75 19.34
C LEU A 4 16.07 -7.58 18.36
N PHE A 5 15.54 -6.43 18.81
CA PHE A 5 15.39 -5.22 17.99
C PHE A 5 15.59 -3.97 18.87
N GLY A 6 16.84 -3.58 19.10
CA GLY A 6 17.15 -2.29 19.72
C GLY A 6 16.88 -1.10 18.78
N ASN A 7 16.79 0.12 19.30
CA ASN A 7 16.59 1.33 18.49
C ASN A 7 17.61 1.45 17.33
N SER A 8 18.85 1.01 17.53
CA SER A 8 19.90 0.99 16.50
C SER A 8 19.55 0.12 15.28
N HIS A 9 18.77 -0.94 15.46
CA HIS A 9 18.35 -1.80 14.36
C HIS A 9 17.24 -1.15 13.52
N VAL A 10 16.31 -0.44 14.16
CA VAL A 10 15.26 0.32 13.47
C VAL A 10 15.90 1.42 12.61
N GLU A 11 16.88 2.14 13.15
CA GLU A 11 17.64 3.16 12.40
C GLU A 11 18.40 2.57 11.20
N LEU A 12 19.00 1.39 11.36
CA LEU A 12 19.67 0.71 10.24
C LEU A 12 18.67 0.31 9.15
N LEU A 13 17.54 -0.29 9.52
CA LEU A 13 16.48 -0.65 8.57
C LEU A 13 15.89 0.59 7.90
N ASP A 14 15.71 1.68 8.63
CA ASP A 14 15.26 2.96 8.08
C ASP A 14 16.19 3.44 6.95
N GLN A 15 17.50 3.42 7.18
CA GLN A 15 18.51 3.78 6.18
C GLN A 15 18.56 2.79 5.01
N GLN A 16 18.28 1.51 5.23
CA GLN A 16 18.24 0.51 4.17
C GLN A 16 16.99 0.68 3.29
N ILE A 17 15.80 0.82 3.88
CA ILE A 17 14.54 1.06 3.17
C ILE A 17 14.64 2.34 2.34
N SER A 18 15.02 3.45 2.99
CA SER A 18 16.07 4.33 2.47
C SER A 18 16.50 4.19 1.02
N THR A 19 17.64 3.52 0.92
CA THR A 19 18.39 3.23 -0.29
C THR A 19 17.60 2.36 -1.25
N TRP A 20 16.90 1.34 -0.77
CA TRP A 20 16.15 0.42 -1.63
C TRP A 20 15.03 1.13 -2.40
N LEU A 21 14.26 2.00 -1.75
CA LEU A 21 13.19 2.75 -2.44
C LEU A 21 13.73 3.73 -3.48
N LEU A 22 14.87 4.37 -3.22
CA LEU A 22 15.50 5.24 -4.21
C LEU A 22 16.04 4.43 -5.40
N ALA A 23 16.67 3.28 -5.15
CA ALA A 23 17.10 2.37 -6.21
C ALA A 23 15.91 1.80 -7.00
N MET A 24 14.77 1.53 -6.33
CA MET A 24 13.51 1.17 -6.97
C MET A 24 13.01 2.27 -7.91
N GLN A 25 13.05 3.53 -7.47
CA GLN A 25 12.64 4.66 -8.30
C GLN A 25 13.53 4.82 -9.54
N GLU A 26 14.84 4.63 -9.40
CA GLU A 26 15.78 4.75 -10.54
C GLU A 26 15.60 3.65 -11.59
N ARG A 27 15.15 2.46 -11.18
CA ARG A 27 14.98 1.31 -12.10
C ARG A 27 13.58 1.15 -12.69
N ASN A 28 12.58 1.87 -12.17
CA ASN A 28 11.18 1.67 -12.52
C ASN A 28 10.46 3.00 -12.80
N ASP A 29 10.22 3.29 -14.08
CA ASP A 29 9.54 4.51 -14.56
C ASP A 29 8.10 4.67 -14.02
N THR A 30 7.48 3.60 -13.54
CA THR A 30 6.17 3.65 -12.88
C THR A 30 6.24 4.41 -11.55
N ILE A 31 7.37 4.34 -10.83
CA ILE A 31 7.59 5.05 -9.57
C ILE A 31 8.01 6.48 -9.88
N VAL A 32 7.07 7.41 -9.73
CA VAL A 32 7.28 8.82 -10.10
C VAL A 32 7.84 9.66 -8.95
N ALA A 33 7.70 9.19 -7.71
CA ALA A 33 8.24 9.86 -6.52
C ALA A 33 8.37 8.89 -5.34
N VAL A 34 9.42 9.10 -4.54
CA VAL A 34 9.60 8.52 -3.20
C VAL A 34 9.83 9.67 -2.22
N ASP A 35 8.84 9.94 -1.37
CA ASP A 35 8.91 10.99 -0.37
C ASP A 35 9.09 10.39 1.04
N ARG A 36 9.64 11.19 1.95
CA ARG A 36 9.75 10.85 3.38
C ARG A 36 8.73 11.61 4.22
N GLY A 37 8.34 10.98 5.34
CA GLY A 37 7.63 11.64 6.42
C GLY A 37 8.49 12.68 7.14
N GLU A 38 7.98 13.19 8.26
CA GLU A 38 8.72 14.14 9.08
C GLU A 38 10.03 13.51 9.61
N ALA A 39 11.01 14.34 9.98
CA ALA A 39 12.37 13.86 10.31
C ALA A 39 12.44 12.87 11.48
N ASN A 40 11.41 12.82 12.33
CA ASN A 40 11.25 11.92 13.46
C ASN A 40 10.29 10.75 13.18
N GLU A 41 9.86 10.57 11.93
CA GLU A 41 8.98 9.50 11.49
C GLU A 41 9.70 8.52 10.56
N HIS A 42 9.61 7.23 10.86
CA HIS A 42 10.06 6.19 9.93
C HIS A 42 8.94 5.89 8.93
N LYS A 43 8.67 6.86 8.05
CA LYS A 43 7.62 6.79 7.04
C LYS A 43 8.12 7.15 5.65
N TRP A 44 7.60 6.43 4.65
CA TRP A 44 7.86 6.67 3.24
C TRP A 44 6.57 6.64 2.45
N TYR A 45 6.55 7.42 1.37
CA TYR A 45 5.44 7.50 0.42
C TYR A 45 5.97 7.17 -0.97
N VAL A 46 5.59 6.01 -1.50
CA VAL A 46 5.98 5.58 -2.84
C VAL A 46 4.82 5.87 -3.78
N ARG A 47 4.94 6.90 -4.60
CA ARG A 47 3.93 7.32 -5.56
C ARG A 47 4.21 6.69 -6.92
N MET A 48 3.22 5.96 -7.43
CA MET A 48 3.26 5.28 -8.71
C MET A 48 2.20 5.82 -9.65
N ARG A 49 2.53 5.93 -10.94
CA ARG A 49 1.57 6.28 -12.00
C ARG A 49 0.86 5.02 -12.48
N GLY A 50 -0.47 5.03 -12.50
CA GLY A 50 -1.29 3.93 -13.03
C GLY A 50 -1.86 4.21 -14.40
N GLU A 51 -2.39 3.17 -15.04
CA GLU A 51 -3.20 3.25 -16.25
C GLU A 51 -4.68 3.40 -15.88
N GLU A 52 -5.15 2.63 -14.89
CA GLU A 52 -6.54 2.61 -14.44
C GLU A 52 -6.79 3.63 -13.33
N LYS A 53 -5.89 3.68 -12.33
CA LYS A 53 -5.90 4.70 -11.29
C LYS A 53 -4.73 5.66 -11.52
N GLU A 54 -5.02 6.92 -11.83
CA GLU A 54 -4.02 7.94 -12.21
C GLU A 54 -2.75 7.90 -11.33
N PHE A 55 -2.93 7.82 -10.01
CA PHE A 55 -1.85 7.57 -9.07
C PHE A 55 -2.25 6.62 -7.95
N THR A 56 -1.32 5.73 -7.61
CA THR A 56 -1.37 4.88 -6.41
C THR A 56 -0.21 5.23 -5.51
N THR A 57 -0.46 5.62 -4.27
CA THR A 57 0.58 5.90 -3.28
C THR A 57 0.59 4.81 -2.22
N VAL A 58 1.72 4.14 -2.04
CA VAL A 58 1.95 3.18 -0.96
C VAL A 58 2.63 3.91 0.20
N TRP A 59 2.01 3.84 1.37
CA TRP A 59 2.53 4.39 2.61
C TRP A 59 3.21 3.26 3.37
N LEU A 60 4.48 3.45 3.68
CA LEU A 60 5.28 2.51 4.47
C LEU A 60 5.51 3.15 5.83
N THR A 61 5.23 2.42 6.91
CA THR A 61 5.47 2.87 8.29
C THR A 61 6.26 1.80 9.02
N LEU A 62 7.53 2.11 9.32
CA LEU A 62 8.40 1.24 10.10
C LEU A 62 8.14 1.47 11.59
N GLY A 63 7.61 0.45 12.26
CA GLY A 63 7.47 0.41 13.71
C GLY A 63 8.62 -0.34 14.38
N GLN A 64 8.48 -0.61 15.68
CA GLN A 64 9.48 -1.37 16.43
C GLN A 64 9.54 -2.87 16.08
N ARG A 65 8.52 -3.41 15.40
CA ARG A 65 8.38 -4.87 15.17
C ARG A 65 7.90 -5.24 13.77
N THR A 66 7.22 -4.33 13.10
CA THR A 66 6.67 -4.56 11.76
C THR A 66 6.90 -3.33 10.88
N LEU A 67 7.08 -3.59 9.59
CA LEU A 67 6.90 -2.61 8.54
C LEU A 67 5.46 -2.73 8.06
N ARG A 68 4.63 -1.73 8.36
CA ARG A 68 3.25 -1.67 7.87
C ARG A 68 3.25 -0.99 6.51
N TYR A 69 2.38 -1.46 5.63
CA TYR A 69 2.17 -0.87 4.33
C TYR A 69 0.69 -0.75 4.02
N GLU A 70 0.30 0.37 3.43
CA GLU A 70 -1.07 0.60 3.02
C GLU A 70 -1.17 1.49 1.80
N THR A 71 -2.27 1.36 1.06
CA THR A 71 -2.62 2.30 0.01
C THR A 71 -4.11 2.62 0.03
N TYR A 72 -4.41 3.89 -0.22
CA TYR A 72 -5.76 4.36 -0.44
C TYR A 72 -6.23 3.94 -1.84
N VAL A 73 -7.31 3.17 -1.91
CA VAL A 73 -7.83 2.65 -3.17
C VAL A 73 -8.88 3.62 -3.74
N MET A 74 -9.94 3.86 -2.98
CA MET A 74 -11.07 4.72 -3.37
C MET A 74 -11.82 5.24 -2.12
N PRO A 75 -12.57 6.35 -2.23
CA PRO A 75 -13.42 6.83 -1.14
C PRO A 75 -14.59 5.87 -0.88
N ALA A 76 -15.40 6.16 0.13
CA ALA A 76 -16.62 5.42 0.36
C ALA A 76 -17.48 5.34 -0.92
N PRO A 77 -18.06 4.16 -1.23
CA PRO A 77 -19.03 4.06 -2.32
C PRO A 77 -20.24 4.95 -2.05
N GLU A 78 -20.64 5.73 -3.05
CA GLU A 78 -21.91 6.46 -3.04
C GLU A 78 -23.10 5.53 -3.33
N GLU A 79 -22.84 4.43 -4.05
CA GLU A 79 -23.83 3.47 -4.52
C GLU A 79 -23.37 2.02 -4.31
N ASN A 80 -24.30 1.09 -4.18
CA ASN A 80 -24.04 -0.35 -4.11
C ASN A 80 -22.97 -0.78 -3.08
N ALA A 81 -22.92 -0.11 -1.92
CA ALA A 81 -21.88 -0.32 -0.91
C ALA A 81 -21.75 -1.79 -0.47
N GLU A 82 -22.86 -2.48 -0.21
CA GLU A 82 -22.87 -3.90 0.17
C GLU A 82 -22.22 -4.78 -0.91
N GLN A 83 -22.58 -4.56 -2.18
CA GLN A 83 -22.01 -5.27 -3.30
C GLN A 83 -20.50 -5.00 -3.44
N LEU A 84 -20.07 -3.74 -3.26
CA LEU A 84 -18.66 -3.37 -3.31
C LEU A 84 -17.89 -4.05 -2.17
N TYR A 85 -18.40 -3.98 -0.94
CA TYR A 85 -17.77 -4.57 0.23
C TYR A 85 -17.66 -6.09 0.12
N GLU A 86 -18.71 -6.78 -0.33
CA GLU A 86 -18.65 -8.21 -0.62
C GLU A 86 -17.58 -8.51 -1.68
N HIS A 87 -17.52 -7.71 -2.75
CA HIS A 87 -16.60 -7.91 -3.86
C HIS A 87 -15.13 -7.78 -3.44
N VAL A 88 -14.79 -6.81 -2.59
CA VAL A 88 -13.42 -6.65 -2.07
C VAL A 88 -13.12 -7.66 -0.97
N LEU A 89 -14.09 -8.00 -0.12
CA LEU A 89 -13.91 -8.99 0.94
C LEU A 89 -13.62 -10.38 0.38
N ARG A 90 -14.34 -10.80 -0.67
CA ARG A 90 -14.09 -12.08 -1.36
C ARG A 90 -12.68 -12.18 -1.95
N ARG A 91 -12.11 -11.06 -2.40
CA ARG A 91 -10.74 -11.05 -2.94
C ARG A 91 -9.67 -11.34 -1.90
N ASN A 92 -9.94 -11.04 -0.63
CA ASN A 92 -8.98 -11.31 0.45
C ASN A 92 -8.59 -12.79 0.53
N GLU A 93 -9.44 -13.72 0.09
CA GLU A 93 -9.12 -15.15 0.04
C GLU A 93 -7.91 -15.46 -0.86
N SER A 94 -7.74 -14.70 -1.94
CA SER A 94 -6.67 -14.89 -2.93
C SER A 94 -5.41 -14.04 -2.68
N LEU A 95 -5.50 -13.05 -1.78
CA LEU A 95 -4.41 -12.13 -1.52
C LEU A 95 -3.45 -12.69 -0.47
N VAL A 96 -2.15 -12.48 -0.71
CA VAL A 96 -1.09 -12.89 0.21
C VAL A 96 -0.33 -11.64 0.68
N GLY A 97 -0.23 -11.48 2.00
CA GLY A 97 0.46 -10.34 2.63
C GLY A 97 -0.39 -9.07 2.72
N ALA A 98 -1.35 -8.86 1.81
CA ALA A 98 -2.25 -7.72 1.82
C ALA A 98 -3.73 -8.13 1.94
N HIS A 99 -4.57 -7.24 2.43
CA HIS A 99 -6.02 -7.41 2.52
C HIS A 99 -6.74 -6.07 2.34
N PHE A 100 -7.94 -6.11 1.78
CA PHE A 100 -8.86 -5.00 1.75
C PHE A 100 -9.45 -4.75 3.14
N SER A 101 -9.58 -3.48 3.50
CA SER A 101 -10.20 -3.03 4.75
C SER A 101 -10.93 -1.70 4.53
N ILE A 102 -11.90 -1.43 5.40
CA ILE A 102 -12.61 -0.15 5.47
C ILE A 102 -11.85 0.76 6.44
N GLY A 103 -11.52 1.96 6.01
CA GLY A 103 -10.78 2.96 6.77
C GLY A 103 -11.65 4.12 7.26
N ILE A 104 -11.00 5.24 7.53
CA ILE A 104 -11.68 6.50 7.88
C ILE A 104 -12.59 6.92 6.74
N GLU A 105 -13.75 7.50 7.08
CA GLU A 105 -14.78 7.92 6.11
C GLU A 105 -15.22 6.79 5.18
N ASP A 106 -15.26 5.56 5.70
CA ASP A 106 -15.63 4.33 4.98
C ASP A 106 -14.84 4.09 3.67
N ALA A 107 -13.68 4.73 3.53
CA ALA A 107 -12.82 4.56 2.36
C ALA A 107 -12.20 3.17 2.30
N ILE A 108 -11.94 2.69 1.09
CA ILE A 108 -11.33 1.38 0.87
C ILE A 108 -9.81 1.50 0.84
N PHE A 109 -9.16 0.69 1.67
CA PHE A 109 -7.72 0.56 1.74
C PHE A 109 -7.29 -0.87 1.41
N LEU A 110 -6.09 -1.00 0.84
CA LEU A 110 -5.36 -2.25 0.75
C LEU A 110 -4.16 -2.19 1.69
N ARG A 111 -4.10 -3.08 2.68
CA ARG A 111 -3.16 -3.01 3.82
C ARG A 111 -2.45 -4.31 4.07
N GLY A 112 -1.26 -4.25 4.66
CA GLY A 112 -0.54 -5.40 5.19
C GLY A 112 0.58 -5.01 6.11
N GLU A 113 1.27 -6.01 6.64
CA GLU A 113 2.45 -5.79 7.47
C GLU A 113 3.44 -6.93 7.35
N LEU A 114 4.71 -6.61 7.56
CA LEU A 114 5.83 -7.55 7.49
C LEU A 114 6.64 -7.47 8.79
N PRO A 115 6.93 -8.58 9.48
CA PRO A 115 7.89 -8.59 10.59
C PRO A 115 9.26 -8.09 10.15
N LEU A 116 9.94 -7.26 10.96
CA LEU A 116 11.22 -6.63 10.54
C LEU A 116 12.29 -7.60 10.06
N ARG A 117 12.32 -8.82 10.62
CA ARG A 117 13.27 -9.87 10.23
C ARG A 117 13.11 -10.37 8.79
N LEU A 118 11.97 -10.10 8.16
CA LEU A 118 11.67 -10.47 6.77
C LEU A 118 11.81 -9.27 5.84
N VAL A 119 12.13 -8.08 6.36
CA VAL A 119 12.29 -6.88 5.54
C VAL A 119 13.64 -6.95 4.83
N ASP A 120 13.60 -7.10 3.52
CA ASP A 120 14.72 -6.93 2.60
C ASP A 120 14.25 -6.21 1.32
N GLU A 121 15.16 -6.00 0.38
CA GLU A 121 14.85 -5.30 -0.87
C GLU A 121 13.81 -6.04 -1.72
N ASP A 122 13.91 -7.37 -1.80
CA ASP A 122 13.02 -8.20 -2.63
C ASP A 122 11.59 -8.20 -2.05
N GLU A 123 11.46 -8.29 -0.73
CA GLU A 123 10.16 -8.22 -0.05
C GLU A 123 9.54 -6.82 -0.16
N LEU A 124 10.35 -5.76 -0.14
CA LEU A 124 9.87 -4.40 -0.36
C LEU A 124 9.35 -4.20 -1.79
N ASP A 125 10.10 -4.68 -2.78
CA ASP A 125 9.70 -4.68 -4.19
C ASP A 125 8.40 -5.47 -4.40
N ARG A 126 8.34 -6.68 -3.84
CA ARG A 126 7.16 -7.55 -3.87
C ARG A 126 5.93 -6.87 -3.28
N VAL A 127 6.06 -6.23 -2.12
CA VAL A 127 4.95 -5.52 -1.45
C VAL A 127 4.46 -4.36 -2.31
N VAL A 128 5.35 -3.47 -2.74
CA VAL A 128 4.98 -2.30 -3.54
C VAL A 128 4.31 -2.73 -4.86
N GLY A 129 4.92 -3.70 -5.57
CA GLY A 129 4.38 -4.24 -6.81
C GLY A 129 3.04 -4.94 -6.62
N THR A 130 2.86 -5.71 -5.53
CA THR A 130 1.59 -6.39 -5.23
C THR A 130 0.46 -5.40 -4.96
N LEU A 131 0.72 -4.34 -4.21
CA LEU A 131 -0.27 -3.30 -3.93
C LEU A 131 -0.67 -2.58 -5.21
N TYR A 132 0.32 -2.11 -5.99
CA TYR A 132 0.09 -1.45 -7.28
C TYR A 132 -0.72 -2.32 -8.24
N ALA A 133 -0.24 -3.54 -8.52
CA ALA A 133 -0.90 -4.43 -9.47
C ALA A 133 -2.30 -4.86 -9.03
N THR A 134 -2.54 -4.94 -7.71
CA THR A 134 -3.87 -5.24 -7.18
C THR A 134 -4.81 -4.07 -7.35
N VAL A 135 -4.38 -2.85 -7.06
CA VAL A 135 -5.17 -1.64 -7.28
C VAL A 135 -5.54 -1.50 -8.75
N GLU A 136 -4.56 -1.53 -9.67
CA GLU A 136 -4.79 -1.42 -11.12
C GLU A 136 -5.81 -2.44 -11.62
N ARG A 137 -5.66 -3.70 -11.21
CA ARG A 137 -6.56 -4.78 -11.65
C ARG A 137 -8.00 -4.59 -11.20
N ILE A 138 -8.22 -4.07 -9.99
CA ILE A 138 -9.56 -4.04 -9.40
C ILE A 138 -10.27 -2.70 -9.55
N PHE A 139 -9.51 -1.61 -9.68
CA PHE A 139 -10.02 -0.24 -9.66
C PHE A 139 -11.17 0.01 -10.66
N PRO A 140 -11.09 -0.44 -11.93
CA PRO A 140 -12.15 -0.21 -12.91
C PRO A 140 -13.47 -0.89 -12.54
N VAL A 141 -13.41 -2.00 -11.80
CA VAL A 141 -14.61 -2.74 -11.39
C VAL A 141 -15.24 -2.07 -10.18
N ILE A 142 -14.45 -1.78 -9.14
CA ILE A 142 -14.96 -1.21 -7.89
C ILE A 142 -15.48 0.22 -8.07
N ILE A 143 -14.86 1.03 -8.94
CA ILE A 143 -15.32 2.39 -9.20
C ILE A 143 -16.69 2.39 -9.90
N ARG A 144 -16.92 1.47 -10.85
CA ARG A 144 -18.22 1.30 -11.52
C ARG A 144 -19.31 0.82 -10.58
N ILE A 145 -18.98 -0.03 -9.60
CA ILE A 145 -19.93 -0.47 -8.59
C ILE A 145 -20.28 0.71 -7.66
N GLY A 146 -19.26 1.38 -7.12
CA GLY A 146 -19.38 2.39 -6.06
C GLY A 146 -19.90 3.75 -6.52
N PHE A 147 -19.77 4.07 -7.81
CA PHE A 147 -20.08 5.38 -8.41
C PHE A 147 -20.87 5.21 -9.72
N ALA A 148 -21.80 4.26 -9.75
CA ALA A 148 -22.49 3.81 -10.97
C ALA A 148 -23.10 4.97 -11.81
N ARG A 149 -23.66 6.00 -11.16
CA ARG A 149 -24.23 7.18 -11.84
C ARG A 149 -23.22 8.02 -12.62
N HIS A 150 -21.93 7.98 -12.28
CA HIS A 150 -20.89 8.65 -13.06
C HIS A 150 -20.57 7.93 -14.38
N PHE A 151 -21.09 6.72 -14.56
CA PHE A 151 -20.90 5.87 -15.74
C PHE A 151 -22.20 5.57 -16.48
N ALA A 152 -23.33 6.14 -16.04
CA ALA A 152 -24.60 6.02 -16.73
C ALA A 152 -24.73 7.16 -17.75
N ASP A 153 -24.78 6.80 -19.04
CA ASP A 153 -25.10 7.72 -20.14
C ASP A 153 -26.55 8.25 -20.05
#